data_AF-A0A975F1T1-F1
#
_entry.id   AF-A0A975F1T1-F1
#
_cell.length_a   1.000
_cell.length_b   1.000
_cell.length_c   1.000
_cell.angle_alpha   90.00
_cell.angle_beta   90.00
_cell.angle_gamma   90.00
#
_symmetry.space_group_name_H-M   'P 1'
#
loop_
_entity.id
_entity.type
_entity.pdbx_description
1 polymer ?
#
loop_
_entity_poly.entity_id
_entity_poly.type
_entity_poly.pdbx_seq_one_letter_code
_entity_poly.pdbx_strand_id
1 'polypeptide(L)'
;MYKSFDDLTIADDFMFCKIMQDKAICKEFLEMVLADKIGKIAYLSSQDAFVTGSESKSVRLDIIVKDETGKSYDIEMQVANEYNLPKRMRYYQAAIDIAFLDKGSHYKALNDCYIIFICLFDAIGKGKPLYTFENVCLEDKKTLLQDGTKKIIINAEAFRKAEDKELKGFLEYVKTGTANTEYTGRIETMIQAVKNNEQARQEYRFMSGFEMDAREEGRSEGFSDGARQAKLETAKAFKHLGIDIAKIAEGTGLSVEEIEKL
;
A
#
# COMPACT_ATOMS: atom_id res chain seq x y z
N MET A 1 11.55 -0.69 -14.73
CA MET A 1 11.32 -1.64 -15.83
C MET A 1 10.10 -2.46 -15.46
N TYR A 2 9.06 -2.49 -16.28
CA TYR A 2 7.87 -3.29 -15.98
C TYR A 2 8.25 -4.76 -16.11
N LYS A 3 7.83 -5.57 -15.13
CA LYS A 3 8.16 -6.99 -15.08
C LYS A 3 7.35 -7.74 -16.15
N SER A 4 7.90 -8.79 -16.75
CA SER A 4 7.09 -9.60 -17.67
C SER A 4 6.05 -10.38 -16.87
N PHE A 5 4.91 -10.72 -17.50
CA PHE A 5 3.84 -11.48 -16.84
C PHE A 5 4.34 -12.82 -16.27
N ASP A 6 5.23 -13.48 -17.01
CA ASP A 6 5.78 -14.79 -16.63
C ASP A 6 6.76 -14.70 -15.47
N ASP A 7 7.37 -13.53 -15.26
CA ASP A 7 8.27 -13.27 -14.15
C ASP A 7 7.53 -12.85 -12.87
N LEU A 8 6.21 -12.58 -12.92
CA LEU A 8 5.45 -12.15 -11.75
C LEU A 8 5.52 -13.20 -10.62
N THR A 9 5.60 -12.68 -9.42
CA THR A 9 5.67 -13.39 -8.13
C THR A 9 4.54 -12.91 -7.23
N ILE A 10 4.31 -13.58 -6.11
CA ILE A 10 3.29 -13.17 -5.14
C ILE A 10 3.47 -11.74 -4.60
N ALA A 11 4.68 -11.18 -4.67
CA ALA A 11 4.96 -9.81 -4.21
C ALA A 11 4.52 -8.73 -5.23
N ASP A 12 4.21 -9.12 -6.46
CA ASP A 12 3.74 -8.18 -7.49
C ASP A 12 2.22 -7.96 -7.33
N ASP A 13 1.78 -6.71 -7.27
CA ASP A 13 0.38 -6.28 -6.98
C ASP A 13 -0.68 -7.12 -7.71
N PHE A 14 -0.55 -7.26 -9.03
CA PHE A 14 -1.48 -8.05 -9.84
C PHE A 14 -1.62 -9.49 -9.34
N MET A 15 -0.49 -10.14 -9.06
CA MET A 15 -0.47 -11.54 -8.65
C MET A 15 -0.99 -11.67 -7.22
N PHE A 16 -0.55 -10.78 -6.32
CA PHE A 16 -1.04 -10.72 -4.95
C PHE A 16 -2.56 -10.64 -4.91
N CYS A 17 -3.15 -9.68 -5.62
CA CYS A 17 -4.58 -9.47 -5.69
C CYS A 17 -5.31 -10.70 -6.24
N LYS A 18 -4.84 -11.29 -7.35
CA LYS A 18 -5.45 -12.50 -7.94
C LYS A 18 -5.44 -13.71 -7.00
N ILE A 19 -4.36 -13.92 -6.27
CA ILE A 19 -4.23 -15.05 -5.35
C ILE A 19 -5.08 -14.83 -4.09
N MET A 20 -5.02 -13.64 -3.49
CA MET A 20 -5.73 -13.33 -2.26
C MET A 20 -7.25 -13.17 -2.44
N GLN A 21 -7.75 -13.17 -3.68
CA GLN A 21 -9.19 -13.33 -3.96
C GLN A 21 -9.75 -14.69 -3.52
N ASP A 22 -8.91 -15.71 -3.38
CA ASP A 22 -9.34 -16.99 -2.84
C ASP A 22 -9.57 -16.89 -1.33
N LYS A 23 -10.83 -17.09 -0.91
CA LYS A 23 -11.24 -16.97 0.49
C LYS A 23 -10.51 -17.93 1.42
N ALA A 24 -10.14 -19.13 0.97
CA ALA A 24 -9.42 -20.08 1.81
C ALA A 24 -7.98 -19.62 2.04
N ILE A 25 -7.30 -19.18 0.97
CA ILE A 25 -5.94 -18.62 1.05
C ILE A 25 -5.91 -17.37 1.95
N CYS A 26 -6.85 -16.45 1.74
CA CYS A 26 -6.92 -15.21 2.50
C CYS A 26 -7.27 -15.47 3.98
N LYS A 27 -8.19 -16.40 4.25
CA LYS A 27 -8.56 -16.77 5.63
C LYS A 27 -7.36 -17.34 6.38
N GLU A 28 -6.66 -18.29 5.77
CA GLU A 28 -5.50 -18.95 6.39
C GLU A 28 -4.35 -17.97 6.63
N PHE A 29 -4.12 -17.02 5.72
CA PHE A 29 -3.18 -15.91 5.95
C PHE A 29 -3.54 -15.11 7.21
N LEU A 30 -4.81 -14.69 7.33
CA LEU A 30 -5.26 -13.89 8.47
C LEU A 30 -5.10 -14.66 9.79
N GLU A 31 -5.48 -15.94 9.83
CA GLU A 31 -5.34 -16.75 11.04
C GLU A 31 -3.87 -16.94 11.46
N MET A 32 -2.97 -17.08 10.48
CA MET A 32 -1.53 -17.20 10.69
C MET A 32 -0.91 -15.91 11.23
N VAL A 33 -1.32 -14.75 10.71
CA VAL A 33 -0.80 -13.43 11.11
C VAL A 33 -1.34 -12.99 12.47
N LEU A 34 -2.61 -13.28 12.75
CA LEU A 34 -3.28 -12.87 13.98
C LEU A 34 -3.05 -13.84 15.14
N ALA A 35 -2.54 -15.05 14.84
CA ALA A 35 -2.47 -16.16 15.78
C ALA A 35 -3.81 -16.44 16.49
N ASP A 36 -4.91 -16.25 15.75
CA ASP A 36 -6.28 -16.41 16.23
C ASP A 36 -7.18 -16.92 15.10
N LYS A 37 -8.31 -17.51 15.44
CA LYS A 37 -9.33 -17.91 14.46
C LYS A 37 -10.17 -16.71 14.07
N ILE A 38 -10.33 -16.51 12.77
CA ILE A 38 -11.28 -15.52 12.25
C ILE A 38 -12.61 -16.19 11.90
N GLY A 39 -13.68 -15.40 11.93
CA GLY A 39 -15.01 -15.85 11.50
C GLY A 39 -15.03 -16.31 10.04
N LYS A 40 -16.20 -16.73 9.55
CA LYS A 40 -16.38 -16.96 8.11
C LYS A 40 -16.23 -15.63 7.36
N ILE A 41 -15.51 -15.65 6.24
CA ILE A 41 -15.41 -14.47 5.35
C ILE A 41 -16.78 -14.22 4.71
N ALA A 42 -17.42 -13.12 5.12
CA ALA A 42 -18.70 -12.66 4.60
C ALA A 42 -18.52 -11.84 3.32
N TYR A 43 -17.46 -11.01 3.27
CA TYR A 43 -17.12 -10.17 2.13
C TYR A 43 -15.61 -10.20 1.87
N LEU A 44 -15.25 -10.23 0.60
CA LEU A 44 -13.86 -10.13 0.13
C LEU A 44 -13.89 -9.38 -1.19
N SER A 45 -13.08 -8.33 -1.30
CA SER A 45 -12.83 -7.64 -2.56
C SER A 45 -11.36 -7.29 -2.73
N SER A 46 -10.95 -7.10 -3.98
CA SER A 46 -9.59 -6.72 -4.36
C SER A 46 -9.62 -5.43 -5.18
N GLN A 47 -8.66 -4.53 -4.95
CA GLN A 47 -8.57 -3.26 -5.67
C GLN A 47 -9.85 -2.41 -5.55
N ASP A 48 -10.53 -2.46 -4.41
CA ASP A 48 -11.66 -1.56 -4.13
C ASP A 48 -11.14 -0.13 -4.01
N ALA A 49 -11.61 0.74 -4.91
CA ALA A 49 -11.40 2.17 -4.79
C ALA A 49 -12.45 2.76 -3.84
N PHE A 50 -12.03 3.15 -2.65
CA PHE A 50 -12.87 3.88 -1.71
C PHE A 50 -12.77 5.39 -1.99
N VAL A 51 -13.87 5.98 -2.42
CA VAL A 51 -14.01 7.43 -2.54
C VAL A 51 -14.43 7.98 -1.18
N THR A 52 -13.49 8.62 -0.48
CA THR A 52 -13.74 9.24 0.85
C THR A 52 -14.50 10.58 0.78
N GLY A 53 -15.12 10.90 -0.36
CA GLY A 53 -15.78 12.18 -0.68
C GLY A 53 -15.32 12.81 -2.00
N SER A 54 -16.08 13.78 -2.53
CA SER A 54 -15.91 14.36 -3.88
C SER A 54 -14.59 15.12 -4.12
N GLU A 55 -13.91 15.58 -3.07
CA GLU A 55 -12.61 16.28 -3.16
C GLU A 55 -11.47 15.53 -2.43
N SER A 56 -11.72 14.29 -2.01
CA SER A 56 -10.79 13.55 -1.16
C SER A 56 -9.83 12.67 -1.96
N LYS A 57 -8.65 12.39 -1.39
CA LYS A 57 -7.70 11.46 -2.01
C LYS A 57 -8.31 10.06 -2.02
N SER A 58 -8.62 9.56 -3.22
CA SER A 58 -9.04 8.17 -3.44
C SER A 58 -8.02 7.21 -2.84
N VAL A 59 -8.53 6.16 -2.17
CA VAL A 59 -7.73 5.04 -1.67
C VAL A 59 -8.08 3.82 -2.51
N ARG A 60 -7.07 3.18 -3.09
CA ARG A 60 -7.19 1.83 -3.63
C ARG A 60 -6.57 0.89 -2.61
N LEU A 61 -7.39 0.02 -2.03
CA LEU A 61 -6.92 -1.04 -1.13
C LEU A 61 -6.67 -2.30 -1.95
N ASP A 62 -5.57 -2.99 -1.66
CA ASP A 62 -5.19 -4.22 -2.37
C ASP A 62 -6.22 -5.31 -2.12
N ILE A 63 -6.48 -5.65 -0.84
CA ILE A 63 -7.46 -6.66 -0.43
C ILE A 63 -8.20 -6.20 0.82
N ILE A 64 -9.53 -6.11 0.72
CA ILE A 64 -10.42 -5.83 1.83
C ILE A 64 -11.27 -7.06 2.16
N VAL A 65 -11.29 -7.44 3.43
CA VAL A 65 -12.01 -8.61 3.94
C VAL A 65 -12.90 -8.18 5.08
N LYS A 66 -14.12 -8.73 5.13
CA LYS A 66 -15.00 -8.63 6.29
C LYS A 66 -15.46 -10.01 6.71
N ASP A 67 -15.33 -10.31 7.99
CA ASP A 67 -15.87 -11.55 8.55
C ASP A 67 -17.34 -11.41 8.98
N GLU A 68 -17.96 -12.53 9.30
CA GLU A 68 -19.36 -12.59 9.74
C GLU A 68 -19.64 -11.89 11.08
N THR A 69 -18.58 -11.59 11.86
CA THR A 69 -18.70 -10.82 13.11
C THR A 69 -18.62 -9.31 12.87
N GLY A 70 -18.29 -8.90 11.64
CA GLY A 70 -18.22 -7.51 11.22
C GLY A 70 -16.80 -6.95 11.18
N LYS A 71 -15.79 -7.67 11.69
CA LYS A 71 -14.40 -7.20 11.69
C LYS A 71 -13.89 -7.05 10.26
N SER A 72 -13.15 -5.97 10.05
CA SER A 72 -12.59 -5.62 8.74
C SER A 72 -11.08 -5.77 8.73
N TYR A 73 -10.54 -6.33 7.65
CA TYR A 73 -9.12 -6.56 7.46
C TYR A 73 -8.71 -6.00 6.10
N ASP A 74 -7.76 -5.08 6.12
CA ASP A 74 -7.08 -4.54 4.96
C ASP A 74 -5.70 -5.17 4.87
N ILE A 75 -5.37 -5.76 3.71
CA ILE A 75 -4.12 -6.49 3.50
C ILE A 75 -3.40 -5.92 2.28
N GLU A 76 -2.23 -5.36 2.53
CA GLU A 76 -1.44 -4.58 1.56
C GLU A 76 -0.06 -5.20 1.34
N MET A 77 0.38 -5.32 0.09
CA MET A 77 1.74 -5.78 -0.25
C MET A 77 2.64 -4.58 -0.55
N GLN A 78 3.76 -4.44 0.17
CA GLN A 78 4.69 -3.32 -0.01
C GLN A 78 6.10 -3.79 -0.39
N VAL A 79 6.45 -3.57 -1.65
CA VAL A 79 7.77 -3.93 -2.21
C VAL A 79 8.85 -2.92 -1.88
N ALA A 80 8.53 -1.62 -1.91
CA ALA A 80 9.49 -0.53 -1.72
C ALA A 80 9.16 0.34 -0.50
N ASN A 81 10.18 0.86 0.18
CA ASN A 81 9.97 1.73 1.33
C ASN A 81 9.77 3.19 0.91
N GLU A 82 8.56 3.70 1.10
CA GLU A 82 8.20 5.10 0.87
C GLU A 82 8.25 5.96 2.14
N TYR A 83 8.65 5.38 3.28
CA TYR A 83 8.78 6.06 4.58
C TYR A 83 7.49 6.74 5.06
N ASN A 84 6.32 6.28 4.60
CA ASN A 84 5.00 6.86 4.87
C ASN A 84 3.99 5.86 5.49
N LEU A 85 4.40 4.60 5.71
CA LEU A 85 3.56 3.49 6.18
C LEU A 85 2.65 3.86 7.37
N PRO A 86 3.14 4.43 8.50
CA PRO A 86 2.26 4.75 9.63
C PRO A 86 1.16 5.75 9.28
N LYS A 87 1.45 6.72 8.40
CA LYS A 87 0.48 7.73 7.96
C LYS A 87 -0.52 7.12 6.97
N ARG A 88 -0.07 6.24 6.06
CA ARG A 88 -0.94 5.48 5.13
C ARG A 88 -1.91 4.59 5.89
N MET A 89 -1.42 3.78 6.84
CA MET A 89 -2.27 2.91 7.65
C MET A 89 -3.37 3.69 8.40
N ARG A 90 -3.05 4.87 8.93
CA ARG A 90 -4.06 5.74 9.56
C ARG A 90 -5.10 6.24 8.56
N TYR A 91 -4.68 6.62 7.34
CA TYR A 91 -5.59 7.09 6.30
C TYR A 91 -6.51 5.97 5.81
N TYR A 92 -5.97 4.76 5.61
CA TYR A 92 -6.72 3.60 5.17
C TYR A 92 -7.76 3.17 6.20
N GLN A 93 -7.37 3.14 7.47
CA GLN A 93 -8.30 2.91 8.57
C GLN A 93 -9.48 3.90 8.54
N ALA A 94 -9.20 5.20 8.40
CA ALA A 94 -10.27 6.21 8.31
C ALA A 94 -11.16 6.01 7.08
N ALA A 95 -10.59 5.65 5.92
CA ALA A 95 -11.35 5.37 4.70
C ALA A 95 -12.29 4.17 4.88
N ILE A 96 -11.81 3.11 5.51
CA ILE A 96 -12.59 1.90 5.86
C ILE A 96 -13.70 2.25 6.84
N ASP A 97 -13.38 3.00 7.90
CA ASP A 97 -14.35 3.44 8.91
C ASP A 97 -15.49 4.27 8.27
N ILE A 98 -15.16 5.15 7.31
CA ILE A 98 -16.14 5.94 6.54
C ILE A 98 -16.98 5.03 5.63
N ALA A 99 -16.35 4.06 4.96
CA ALA A 99 -17.03 3.17 4.03
C ALA A 99 -18.03 2.22 4.70
N PHE A 100 -17.76 1.84 5.95
CA PHE A 100 -18.57 0.84 6.66
C PHE A 100 -19.44 1.41 7.79
N LEU A 101 -19.41 2.72 8.04
CA LEU A 101 -20.28 3.38 9.01
C LEU A 101 -21.38 4.21 8.32
N ASP A 102 -22.61 3.69 8.33
CA ASP A 102 -23.75 4.40 7.78
C ASP A 102 -24.10 5.67 8.55
N LYS A 103 -24.65 6.66 7.83
CA LYS A 103 -25.16 7.89 8.42
C LYS A 103 -26.24 7.59 9.46
N GLY A 104 -26.03 8.07 10.69
CA GLY A 104 -26.98 7.90 11.80
C GLY A 104 -26.70 6.66 12.66
N SER A 105 -25.72 5.82 12.29
CA SER A 105 -25.27 4.70 13.12
C SER A 105 -24.54 5.18 14.37
N HIS A 106 -24.71 4.44 15.47
CA HIS A 106 -24.00 4.72 16.72
C HIS A 106 -22.52 4.32 16.58
N TYR A 107 -21.58 5.09 17.15
CA TYR A 107 -20.15 4.75 17.11
C TYR A 107 -19.80 3.39 17.75
N LYS A 108 -20.65 2.86 18.64
CA LYS A 108 -20.51 1.50 19.19
C LYS A 108 -20.70 0.39 18.16
N ALA A 109 -21.24 0.71 16.99
CA ALA A 109 -21.39 -0.22 15.87
C ALA A 109 -20.16 -0.24 14.95
N LEU A 110 -19.13 0.58 15.23
CA LEU A 110 -17.88 0.50 14.51
C LEU A 110 -17.18 -0.82 14.87
N ASN A 111 -16.97 -1.67 13.88
CA ASN A 111 -16.36 -2.97 14.07
C ASN A 111 -14.84 -2.83 14.18
N ASP A 112 -14.19 -3.83 14.77
CA ASP A 112 -12.73 -3.86 14.82
C ASP A 112 -12.13 -3.79 13.40
N CYS A 113 -11.05 -3.04 13.27
CA CYS A 113 -10.38 -2.75 12.00
C CYS A 113 -8.89 -3.09 12.10
N TYR A 114 -8.43 -3.95 11.19
CA TYR A 114 -7.07 -4.44 11.10
C TYR A 114 -6.45 -3.95 9.79
N ILE A 115 -5.36 -3.19 9.89
CA ILE A 115 -4.58 -2.79 8.72
C ILE A 115 -3.27 -3.58 8.72
N ILE A 116 -3.03 -4.39 7.69
CA ILE A 116 -1.94 -5.36 7.62
C ILE A 116 -1.08 -5.05 6.41
N PHE A 117 0.18 -4.68 6.64
CA PHE A 117 1.16 -4.48 5.58
C PHE A 117 2.18 -5.61 5.55
N ILE A 118 2.31 -6.28 4.40
CA ILE A 118 3.35 -7.27 4.10
C ILE A 118 4.52 -6.55 3.41
N CYS A 119 5.59 -6.27 4.15
CA CYS A 119 6.75 -5.56 3.60
C CYS A 119 7.87 -6.52 3.21
N LEU A 120 8.43 -6.35 2.01
CA LEU A 120 9.63 -7.07 1.54
C LEU A 120 10.94 -6.59 2.22
N PHE A 121 10.82 -5.60 3.11
CA PHE A 121 11.89 -4.92 3.85
C PHE A 121 11.48 -4.70 5.32
N ASP A 122 12.45 -4.48 6.20
CA ASP A 122 12.17 -4.12 7.59
C ASP A 122 11.75 -2.65 7.75
N ALA A 123 10.45 -2.38 7.58
CA ALA A 123 9.88 -1.03 7.69
C ALA A 123 10.09 -0.37 9.07
N ILE A 124 10.18 -1.17 10.13
CA ILE A 124 10.32 -0.69 11.53
C ILE A 124 11.79 -0.64 11.96
N GLY A 125 12.66 -1.43 11.33
CA GLY A 125 14.10 -1.43 11.59
C GLY A 125 14.49 -2.09 12.92
N LYS A 126 13.71 -3.06 13.40
CA LYS A 126 13.94 -3.78 14.67
C LYS A 126 14.16 -5.28 14.48
N GLY A 127 14.24 -5.74 13.24
CA GLY A 127 14.57 -7.10 12.85
C GLY A 127 13.62 -8.18 13.36
N LYS A 128 12.36 -7.85 13.68
CA LYS A 128 11.32 -8.84 13.98
C LYS A 128 10.52 -9.17 12.71
N PRO A 129 9.97 -10.39 12.58
CA PRO A 129 9.14 -10.80 11.44
C PRO A 129 7.77 -10.15 11.44
N LEU A 130 7.26 -9.75 12.61
CA LEU A 130 5.93 -9.21 12.78
C LEU A 130 5.94 -8.14 13.89
N TYR A 131 5.26 -7.03 13.61
CA TYR A 131 5.05 -5.92 14.52
C TYR A 131 3.56 -5.62 14.63
N THR A 132 3.01 -5.70 15.84
CA THR A 132 1.62 -5.35 16.13
C THR A 132 1.58 -4.06 16.94
N PHE A 133 0.74 -3.13 16.52
CA PHE A 133 0.54 -1.84 17.15
C PHE A 133 -0.93 -1.64 17.52
N GLU A 134 -1.15 -1.23 18.75
CA GLU A 134 -2.44 -0.84 19.33
C GLU A 134 -2.26 0.45 20.14
N ASN A 135 -3.36 1.14 20.44
CA ASN A 135 -3.33 2.32 21.29
C ASN A 135 -3.18 1.92 22.76
N VAL A 136 -2.06 2.34 23.37
CA VAL A 136 -1.73 2.09 24.79
C VAL A 136 -1.70 3.39 25.57
N CYS A 137 -2.15 3.36 26.83
CA CYS A 137 -2.01 4.50 27.73
C CYS A 137 -0.52 4.78 27.98
N LEU A 138 -0.11 6.06 27.91
CA LEU A 138 1.30 6.41 28.06
C LEU A 138 1.72 6.42 29.52
N GLU A 139 0.80 6.80 30.40
CA GLU A 139 0.94 6.87 31.85
C GLU A 139 0.90 5.48 32.50
N ASP A 140 0.12 4.57 31.93
CA ASP A 140 0.05 3.15 32.30
C ASP A 140 0.16 2.24 31.06
N LYS A 141 1.36 1.71 30.83
CA LYS A 141 1.67 0.84 29.69
C LYS A 141 0.95 -0.51 29.68
N LYS A 142 0.18 -0.83 30.73
CA LYS A 142 -0.63 -2.06 30.79
C LYS A 142 -2.06 -1.83 30.31
N THR A 143 -2.51 -0.59 30.20
CA THR A 143 -3.88 -0.25 29.82
C THR A 143 -3.97 0.02 28.31
N LEU A 144 -4.84 -0.73 27.63
CA LEU A 144 -5.19 -0.52 26.22
C LEU A 144 -6.39 0.42 26.09
N LEU A 145 -6.44 1.23 25.04
CA LEU A 145 -7.57 2.12 24.75
C LEU A 145 -8.84 1.34 24.34
N GLN A 146 -8.66 0.15 23.77
CA GLN A 146 -9.75 -0.73 23.31
C GLN A 146 -10.66 -0.08 22.27
N ASP A 147 -10.09 0.67 21.32
CA ASP A 147 -10.84 1.32 20.23
C ASP A 147 -11.12 0.40 19.02
N GLY A 148 -10.80 -0.90 19.14
CA GLY A 148 -10.99 -1.89 18.07
C GLY A 148 -9.98 -1.80 16.94
N THR A 149 -8.96 -0.94 17.03
CA THR A 149 -7.99 -0.74 15.93
C THR A 149 -6.70 -1.51 16.15
N LYS A 150 -6.23 -2.20 15.12
CA LYS A 150 -4.93 -2.89 15.14
C LYS A 150 -4.16 -2.64 13.84
N LYS A 151 -2.88 -2.35 13.97
CA LYS A 151 -1.97 -2.15 12.83
C LYS A 151 -0.88 -3.20 12.88
N ILE A 152 -0.74 -3.98 11.81
CA ILE A 152 0.22 -5.06 11.72
C ILE A 152 1.16 -4.77 10.56
N ILE A 153 2.45 -4.80 10.85
CA ILE A 153 3.51 -4.66 9.84
C ILE A 153 4.34 -5.93 9.88
N ILE A 154 4.36 -6.62 8.76
CA ILE A 154 5.08 -7.87 8.56
C ILE A 154 6.36 -7.57 7.81
N ASN A 155 7.47 -8.15 8.27
CA ASN A 155 8.79 -7.99 7.69
C ASN A 155 9.25 -9.33 7.11
N ALA A 156 9.13 -9.46 5.80
CA ALA A 156 9.52 -10.68 5.10
C ALA A 156 11.04 -10.94 5.15
N GLU A 157 11.89 -9.93 5.40
CA GLU A 157 13.34 -10.15 5.53
C GLU A 157 13.72 -10.91 6.80
N ALA A 158 12.91 -10.78 7.85
CA ALA A 158 13.12 -11.46 9.11
C ALA A 158 12.45 -12.84 9.17
N PHE A 159 12.11 -13.45 8.01
CA PHE A 159 11.44 -14.76 7.95
C PHE A 159 12.11 -15.84 8.80
N ARG A 160 13.44 -15.86 8.88
CA ARG A 160 14.21 -16.82 9.70
C ARG A 160 13.94 -16.73 11.20
N LYS A 161 13.39 -15.61 11.67
CA LYS A 161 13.07 -15.34 13.08
C LYS A 161 11.59 -15.54 13.40
N ALA A 162 10.77 -15.92 12.43
CA ALA A 162 9.38 -16.31 12.70
C ALA A 162 9.36 -17.68 13.41
N GLU A 163 8.66 -17.72 14.54
CA GLU A 163 8.50 -18.94 15.36
C GLU A 163 7.43 -19.86 14.77
N ASP A 164 6.33 -19.29 14.28
CA ASP A 164 5.29 -20.04 13.58
C ASP A 164 5.81 -20.54 12.23
N LYS A 165 5.65 -21.85 11.99
CA LYS A 165 6.20 -22.53 10.82
C LYS A 165 5.53 -22.07 9.53
N GLU A 166 4.22 -21.87 9.55
CA GLU A 166 3.47 -21.44 8.36
C GLU A 166 3.81 -19.98 8.03
N LEU A 167 3.87 -19.09 9.04
CA LEU A 167 4.30 -17.70 8.87
C LEU A 167 5.72 -17.64 8.32
N LYS A 168 6.66 -18.38 8.91
CA LYS A 168 8.02 -18.48 8.39
C LYS A 168 8.04 -18.89 6.93
N GLY A 169 7.28 -19.93 6.57
CA GLY A 169 7.19 -20.44 5.20
C GLY A 169 6.63 -19.40 4.22
N PHE A 170 5.54 -18.71 4.59
CA PHE A 170 4.96 -17.65 3.78
C PHE A 170 5.93 -16.48 3.59
N LEU A 171 6.60 -16.02 4.64
CA LEU A 171 7.56 -14.91 4.54
C LEU A 171 8.78 -15.28 3.70
N GLU A 172 9.29 -16.51 3.84
CA GLU A 172 10.35 -17.02 2.97
C GLU A 172 9.90 -17.07 1.51
N TYR A 173 8.67 -17.52 1.25
CA TYR A 173 8.09 -17.57 -0.09
C TYR A 173 7.94 -16.17 -0.70
N VAL A 174 7.40 -15.20 0.04
CA VAL A 174 7.29 -13.80 -0.42
C VAL A 174 8.67 -13.23 -0.77
N LYS A 175 9.71 -13.56 0.01
CA LYS A 175 11.06 -13.01 -0.20
C LYS A 175 11.85 -13.72 -1.31
N THR A 176 11.65 -15.03 -1.49
CA THR A 176 12.54 -15.87 -2.32
C THR A 176 11.84 -16.58 -3.47
N GLY A 177 10.51 -16.67 -3.45
CA GLY A 177 9.72 -17.51 -4.35
C GLY A 177 9.77 -19.01 -4.03
N THR A 178 10.46 -19.42 -2.96
CA THR A 178 10.60 -20.85 -2.62
C THR A 178 9.42 -21.31 -1.75
N ALA A 179 8.60 -22.23 -2.29
CA ALA A 179 7.47 -22.80 -1.56
C ALA A 179 7.93 -23.99 -0.69
N ASN A 180 7.76 -23.86 0.63
CA ASN A 180 8.26 -24.81 1.64
C ASN A 180 7.17 -25.36 2.57
N THR A 181 5.91 -24.97 2.36
CA THR A 181 4.76 -25.39 3.16
C THR A 181 3.58 -25.77 2.26
N GLU A 182 2.57 -26.44 2.83
CA GLU A 182 1.35 -26.75 2.09
C GLU A 182 0.62 -25.48 1.65
N TYR A 183 0.60 -24.45 2.52
CA TYR A 183 0.03 -23.14 2.20
C TYR A 183 0.72 -22.49 0.99
N THR A 184 2.06 -22.41 1.01
CA THR A 184 2.84 -21.82 -0.08
C THR A 184 2.80 -22.65 -1.36
N GLY A 185 2.69 -23.99 -1.26
CA GLY A 185 2.50 -24.87 -2.40
C GLY A 185 1.15 -24.68 -3.11
N ARG A 186 0.07 -24.42 -2.36
CA ARG A 186 -1.23 -24.04 -2.93
C ARG A 186 -1.17 -22.69 -3.65
N ILE A 187 -0.54 -21.69 -3.03
CA ILE A 187 -0.31 -20.39 -3.68
C ILE A 187 0.45 -20.57 -5.00
N GLU A 188 1.56 -21.33 -4.98
CA GLU A 188 2.36 -21.56 -6.19
C GLU A 188 1.53 -22.22 -7.30
N THR A 189 0.71 -23.22 -6.95
CA THR A 189 -0.20 -23.87 -7.90
C THR A 189 -1.18 -22.87 -8.53
N MET A 190 -1.75 -21.98 -7.72
CA MET A 190 -2.64 -20.92 -8.21
C MET A 190 -1.90 -19.90 -9.09
N ILE A 191 -0.68 -19.50 -8.74
CA ILE A 191 0.14 -18.61 -9.58
C ILE A 191 0.39 -19.25 -10.94
N GLN A 192 0.74 -20.53 -10.98
CA GLN A 192 0.93 -21.24 -12.25
C GLN A 192 -0.37 -21.32 -13.06
N ALA A 193 -1.51 -21.50 -12.41
CA ALA A 193 -2.82 -21.45 -13.08
C ALA A 193 -3.11 -20.05 -13.67
N VAL A 194 -2.80 -18.97 -12.94
CA VAL A 194 -2.93 -17.59 -13.42
C VAL A 194 -1.98 -17.33 -14.60
N LYS A 195 -0.74 -17.81 -14.55
CA LYS A 195 0.25 -17.65 -15.63
C LYS A 195 -0.17 -18.35 -16.92
N ASN A 196 -0.88 -19.47 -16.81
CA ASN A 196 -1.44 -20.22 -17.93
C ASN A 196 -2.81 -19.71 -18.41
N ASN A 197 -3.34 -18.63 -17.81
CA ASN A 197 -4.61 -18.04 -18.18
C ASN A 197 -4.40 -16.83 -19.12
N GLU A 198 -4.77 -16.98 -20.39
CA GLU A 198 -4.66 -15.92 -21.40
C GLU A 198 -5.48 -14.67 -21.06
N GLN A 199 -6.64 -14.82 -20.40
CA GLN A 199 -7.43 -13.67 -19.96
C GLN A 199 -6.68 -12.89 -18.88
N ALA A 200 -6.08 -13.57 -17.90
CA ALA A 200 -5.27 -12.91 -16.88
C ALA A 200 -4.04 -12.21 -17.48
N ARG A 201 -3.41 -12.82 -18.49
CA ARG A 201 -2.30 -12.21 -19.24
C ARG A 201 -2.75 -10.94 -19.96
N GLN A 202 -3.93 -10.96 -20.57
CA GLN A 202 -4.51 -9.80 -21.24
C GLN A 202 -4.88 -8.69 -20.25
N GLU A 203 -5.51 -9.02 -19.12
CA GLU A 203 -5.80 -8.09 -18.03
C GLU A 203 -4.53 -7.40 -17.52
N TYR A 204 -3.47 -8.16 -17.28
CA TYR A 204 -2.18 -7.61 -16.87
C TYR A 204 -1.59 -6.66 -17.91
N ARG A 205 -1.64 -7.02 -19.20
CA ARG A 205 -1.14 -6.15 -20.28
C ARG A 205 -1.86 -4.81 -20.28
N PHE A 206 -3.18 -4.81 -20.21
CA PHE A 206 -3.95 -3.56 -20.16
C PHE A 206 -3.59 -2.73 -18.92
N MET A 207 -3.61 -3.34 -17.74
CA MET A 207 -3.28 -2.65 -16.50
C MET A 207 -1.86 -2.05 -16.53
N SER A 208 -0.89 -2.82 -17.03
CA SER A 208 0.50 -2.38 -17.18
C SER A 208 0.68 -1.23 -18.17
N GLY A 209 -0.12 -1.20 -19.24
CA GLY A 209 -0.14 -0.11 -20.21
C GLY A 209 -0.63 1.18 -19.57
N PHE A 210 -1.78 1.14 -18.89
CA PHE A 210 -2.31 2.31 -18.17
C PHE A 210 -1.34 2.84 -17.11
N GLU A 211 -0.70 1.96 -16.34
CA GLU A 211 0.32 2.39 -15.37
C GLU A 211 1.56 2.99 -16.02
N MET A 212 1.95 2.52 -17.21
CA MET A 212 3.08 3.06 -17.95
C MET A 212 2.77 4.47 -18.45
N ASP A 213 1.61 4.66 -19.09
CA ASP A 213 1.16 5.94 -19.61
C ASP A 213 1.07 6.97 -18.47
N ALA A 214 0.43 6.62 -17.35
CA ALA A 214 0.31 7.50 -16.19
C ALA A 214 1.67 7.87 -15.58
N ARG A 215 2.65 6.95 -15.56
CA ARG A 215 4.01 7.25 -15.09
C ARG A 215 4.77 8.14 -16.06
N GLU A 216 4.57 7.96 -17.37
CA GLU A 216 5.21 8.79 -18.39
C GLU A 216 4.67 10.22 -18.36
N GLU A 217 3.35 10.38 -18.26
CA GLU A 217 2.69 11.67 -18.05
C GLU A 217 3.22 12.36 -16.79
N GLY A 218 3.18 11.68 -15.64
CA GLY A 218 3.69 12.24 -14.38
C GLY A 218 5.18 12.58 -14.42
N ARG A 219 5.99 11.83 -15.18
CA ARG A 219 7.41 12.17 -15.38
C ARG A 219 7.58 13.39 -16.27
N SER A 220 6.79 13.51 -17.33
CA SER A 220 6.81 14.64 -18.25
C SER A 220 6.39 15.94 -17.55
N GLU A 221 5.29 15.89 -16.80
CA GLU A 221 4.81 16.98 -15.94
C GLU A 221 5.87 17.36 -14.91
N GLY A 222 6.43 16.39 -14.19
CA GLY A 222 7.48 16.64 -13.19
C GLY A 222 8.75 17.28 -13.79
N PHE A 223 9.12 16.94 -15.03
CA PHE A 223 10.24 17.58 -15.71
C PHE A 223 9.90 19.03 -16.11
N SER A 224 8.70 19.26 -16.63
CA SER A 224 8.21 20.60 -16.97
C SER A 224 8.16 21.52 -15.74
N ASP A 225 7.57 21.02 -14.64
CA ASP A 225 7.48 21.75 -13.38
C ASP A 225 8.85 22.00 -12.77
N GLY A 226 9.75 21.01 -12.80
CA GLY A 226 11.13 21.16 -12.33
C GLY A 226 11.90 22.20 -13.14
N ALA A 227 11.76 22.20 -14.47
CA ALA A 227 12.36 23.19 -15.34
C ALA A 227 11.82 24.60 -15.06
N ARG A 228 10.50 24.73 -14.84
CA ARG A 228 9.88 26.00 -14.45
C ARG A 228 10.37 26.47 -13.08
N GLN A 229 10.42 25.59 -12.09
CA GLN A 229 10.91 25.94 -10.75
C GLN A 229 12.36 26.39 -10.78
N ALA A 230 13.22 25.73 -11.56
CA ALA A 230 14.61 26.12 -11.74
C ALA A 230 14.74 27.53 -12.35
N LYS A 231 13.89 27.88 -13.33
CA LYS A 231 13.82 29.24 -13.89
C LYS A 231 13.42 30.27 -12.83
N LEU A 232 12.41 29.96 -12.01
CA LEU A 232 11.97 30.86 -10.93
C LEU A 232 13.05 31.07 -9.86
N GLU A 233 13.70 30.01 -9.41
CA GLU A 233 14.79 30.12 -8.42
C GLU A 233 16.02 30.85 -8.98
N THR A 234 16.34 30.64 -10.27
CA THR A 234 17.40 31.39 -10.96
C THR A 234 17.05 32.87 -11.06
N ALA A 235 15.81 33.21 -11.43
CA ALA A 235 15.35 34.58 -11.50
C ALA A 235 15.38 35.29 -10.14
N LYS A 236 14.94 34.61 -9.06
CA LYS A 236 15.07 35.12 -7.68
C LYS A 236 16.53 35.42 -7.32
N ALA A 237 17.43 34.47 -7.59
CA ALA A 237 18.84 34.63 -7.30
C ALA A 237 19.46 35.82 -8.07
N PHE A 238 19.15 35.96 -9.35
CA PHE A 238 19.63 37.08 -10.18
C PHE A 238 19.05 38.42 -9.77
N LYS A 239 17.77 38.46 -9.36
CA LYS A 239 17.14 39.66 -8.82
C LYS A 239 17.81 40.11 -7.53
N HIS A 240 18.12 39.19 -6.62
CA HIS A 240 18.89 39.47 -5.40
C HIS A 240 20.30 40.00 -5.68
N LEU A 241 20.92 39.57 -6.78
CA LEU A 241 22.23 40.07 -7.23
C LEU A 241 22.16 41.43 -7.94
N GLY A 242 20.98 42.02 -8.08
CA GLY A 242 20.78 43.33 -8.72
C GLY A 242 20.92 43.30 -10.25
N ILE A 243 20.77 42.14 -10.88
CA ILE A 243 20.76 42.03 -12.33
C ILE A 243 19.48 42.68 -12.89
N ASP A 244 19.62 43.41 -13.99
CA ASP A 244 18.50 44.08 -14.66
C ASP A 244 17.39 43.09 -15.07
N ILE A 245 16.14 43.46 -14.79
CA ILE A 245 14.97 42.57 -14.97
C ILE A 245 14.83 42.13 -16.43
N ALA A 246 15.14 43.00 -17.41
CA ALA A 246 15.05 42.62 -18.81
C ALA A 246 16.08 41.54 -19.17
N LYS A 247 17.28 41.60 -18.59
CA LYS A 247 18.31 40.55 -18.75
C LYS A 247 17.93 39.24 -18.06
N ILE A 248 17.27 39.32 -16.90
CA ILE A 248 16.75 38.12 -16.22
C ILE A 248 15.65 37.47 -17.07
N ALA A 249 14.74 38.27 -17.63
CA ALA A 249 13.70 37.79 -18.54
C ALA A 249 14.28 37.11 -19.77
N GLU A 250 15.29 37.73 -20.41
CA GLU A 250 16.00 37.14 -21.55
C GLU A 250 16.69 35.81 -21.19
N GLY A 251 17.40 35.76 -20.05
CA GLY A 251 18.17 34.58 -19.64
C GLY A 251 17.34 33.41 -19.11
N THR A 252 16.17 33.68 -18.52
CA THR A 252 15.31 32.64 -17.92
C THR A 252 14.10 32.28 -18.80
N GLY A 253 13.73 33.17 -19.72
CA GLY A 253 12.52 33.06 -20.53
C GLY A 253 11.22 33.26 -19.73
N LEU A 254 11.30 33.83 -18.52
CA LEU A 254 10.13 34.25 -17.74
C LEU A 254 9.68 35.65 -18.18
N SER A 255 8.39 35.95 -17.99
CA SER A 255 7.91 37.31 -18.23
C SER A 255 8.43 38.30 -17.19
N VAL A 256 8.56 39.57 -17.58
CA VAL A 256 8.94 40.67 -16.67
C VAL A 256 7.99 40.73 -15.47
N GLU A 257 6.68 40.59 -15.70
CA GLU A 257 5.67 40.57 -14.63
C GLU A 257 5.85 39.42 -13.64
N GLU A 258 6.22 38.23 -14.11
CA GLU A 258 6.54 37.10 -13.24
C GLU A 258 7.77 37.42 -12.38
N ILE A 259 8.82 38.00 -12.96
CA ILE A 259 10.06 38.32 -12.25
C ILE A 259 9.86 39.45 -11.23
N GLU A 260 9.02 40.44 -11.54
CA GLU A 260 8.68 41.52 -10.61
C GLU A 260 7.98 41.02 -9.36
N LYS A 261 7.15 39.97 -9.49
CA LYS A 261 6.39 39.34 -8.39
C LYS A 261 7.21 38.37 -7.53
N LEU A 262 8.41 37.95 -7.97
CA LEU A 262 9.32 37.07 -7.22
C LEU A 262 10.07 37.80 -6.11
#